data_AF-A0A0F9C7J3-F1
#
_entry.id   AF-A0A0F9C7J3-F1
#
_cell.length_a   1.000
_cell.length_b   1.000
_cell.length_c   1.000
_cell.angle_alpha   90.00
_cell.angle_beta   90.00
_cell.angle_gamma   90.00
#
_symmetry.space_group_name_H-M   'P 1'
#
loop_
_entity.id
_entity.type
_entity.pdbx_description
1 polymer ?
#
loop_
_entity_poly.entity_id
_entity_poly.type
_entity_poly.pdbx_seq_one_letter_code
_entity_poly.pdbx_strand_id
1 'polypeptide(L)'
;ATEVNKLEKIVGRYKIDKDGNALAIEYLRAKDLWTAYDDFTDEGARILYRQQFPDVEAQLYLWGKIGSFKNPKSAEILLGLMDKYNIPPEAVPAFLDNPDKYDELFTRKFELEKKWFDLNTEYENYGNPESPIYLEDEEVRKEAREKLKDDNPDWMADMRRIEAIDNDAPDDIVEQWAERGKLVDEFSGGSSEVKVWLLDNPEAHKWALEQELLTDDGSDWNETVLRLNVELAKLDKESDEYAILLRRKEAHTEGFPEKHIEDYSNYYNLSLEGYRQERYLLDNPEFANLMHDIKGIEIPDRVPSVKYDELLEKENKTSSDLLRMDAYRAFVPETHIQNYVSYYSIVAAGKPEDWPKGESYYEDDWFFMEHMDFYREVYLGLLKRERKDFRNVPSREVFRFYQVYLSLPKGDMRTNYRIDNPELDDWLVLAKGYT
;
A
#
# COMPACT_ATOMS: atom_id res chain seq x y z
N ALA A 1 -45.97 -44.68 -20.00
CA ALA A 1 -45.47 -44.79 -21.39
C ALA A 1 -45.74 -46.15 -22.05
N THR A 2 -45.14 -47.27 -21.61
CA THR A 2 -45.19 -48.57 -22.32
C THR A 2 -46.60 -49.09 -22.58
N GLU A 3 -47.47 -49.07 -21.57
CA GLU A 3 -48.86 -49.54 -21.72
C GLU A 3 -49.69 -48.61 -22.63
N VAL A 4 -49.45 -47.30 -22.58
CA VAL A 4 -50.12 -46.34 -23.49
C VAL A 4 -49.70 -46.58 -24.94
N ASN A 5 -48.41 -46.82 -25.21
CA ASN A 5 -47.92 -47.16 -26.55
C ASN A 5 -48.52 -48.50 -27.07
N LYS A 6 -48.67 -49.51 -26.20
CA LYS A 6 -49.34 -50.77 -26.57
C LYS A 6 -50.81 -50.53 -26.88
N LEU A 7 -51.49 -49.76 -26.04
CA LEU A 7 -52.90 -49.43 -26.21
C LEU A 7 -53.11 -48.61 -27.50
N GLU A 8 -52.25 -47.64 -27.80
CA GLU A 8 -52.29 -46.81 -29.01
C GLU A 8 -52.26 -47.67 -30.28
N LYS A 9 -51.42 -48.72 -30.30
CA LYS A 9 -51.34 -49.68 -31.40
C LYS A 9 -52.61 -50.53 -31.58
N ILE A 10 -53.33 -50.82 -30.49
CA ILE A 10 -54.51 -51.71 -30.49
C ILE A 10 -55.77 -50.94 -30.85
N VAL A 11 -56.02 -49.81 -30.17
CA VAL A 11 -57.30 -49.09 -30.26
C VAL A 11 -57.22 -47.79 -31.08
N GLY A 12 -56.01 -47.37 -31.45
CA GLY A 12 -55.74 -46.11 -32.14
C GLY A 12 -55.74 -44.90 -31.21
N ARG A 13 -54.94 -43.89 -31.56
CA ARG A 13 -54.78 -42.64 -30.80
C ARG A 13 -56.10 -41.92 -30.51
N TYR A 14 -56.95 -41.77 -31.53
CA TYR A 14 -58.25 -41.08 -31.41
C TYR A 14 -59.13 -41.64 -30.28
N LYS A 15 -59.12 -42.97 -30.09
CA LYS A 15 -59.91 -43.61 -29.04
C LYS A 15 -59.35 -43.33 -27.65
N ILE A 16 -58.02 -43.25 -27.51
CA ILE A 16 -57.38 -42.87 -26.24
C ILE A 16 -57.62 -41.39 -25.94
N ASP A 17 -57.53 -40.51 -26.93
CA ASP A 17 -57.80 -39.07 -26.74
C ASP A 17 -59.25 -38.79 -26.29
N LYS A 18 -60.19 -39.65 -26.71
CA LYS A 18 -61.61 -39.52 -26.38
C LYS A 18 -62.00 -40.19 -25.05
N ASP A 19 -61.54 -41.43 -24.85
CA ASP A 19 -62.05 -42.31 -23.78
C ASP A 19 -60.96 -42.72 -22.76
N GLY A 20 -59.70 -42.33 -23.00
CA GLY A 20 -58.56 -42.68 -22.15
C GLY A 20 -58.54 -41.92 -20.83
N ASN A 21 -57.72 -42.41 -19.88
CA ASN A 21 -57.48 -41.66 -18.65
C ASN A 21 -56.65 -40.39 -18.94
N ALA A 22 -56.76 -39.39 -18.08
CA ALA A 22 -56.16 -38.08 -18.32
C ALA A 22 -54.63 -38.14 -18.51
N LEU A 23 -53.94 -39.04 -17.79
CA LEU A 23 -52.49 -39.23 -17.89
C LEU A 23 -52.06 -39.89 -19.22
N ALA A 24 -52.86 -40.79 -19.78
CA ALA A 24 -52.60 -41.38 -21.09
C ALA A 24 -52.79 -40.36 -22.22
N ILE A 25 -53.80 -39.48 -22.08
CA ILE A 25 -54.00 -38.36 -23.01
C ILE A 25 -52.83 -37.38 -22.92
N GLU A 26 -52.39 -37.04 -21.69
CA GLU A 26 -51.21 -36.18 -21.47
C GLU A 26 -49.96 -36.76 -22.13
N TYR A 27 -49.69 -38.05 -21.94
CA TYR A 27 -48.55 -38.73 -22.57
C TYR A 27 -48.58 -38.63 -24.10
N LEU A 28 -49.74 -38.83 -24.74
CA LEU A 28 -49.86 -38.74 -26.20
C LEU A 28 -49.65 -37.31 -26.71
N ARG A 29 -50.11 -36.31 -25.97
CA ARG A 29 -49.84 -34.89 -26.30
C ARG A 29 -48.38 -34.55 -26.14
N ALA A 30 -47.77 -34.98 -25.04
CA ALA A 30 -46.34 -34.78 -24.78
C ALA A 30 -45.47 -35.42 -25.86
N LYS A 31 -45.84 -36.61 -26.33
CA LYS A 31 -45.14 -37.31 -27.42
C LYS A 31 -45.04 -36.50 -28.71
N ASP A 32 -46.07 -35.70 -29.05
CA ASP A 32 -45.99 -34.82 -30.21
C ASP A 32 -44.98 -33.69 -30.01
N LEU A 33 -44.95 -33.11 -28.81
CA LEU A 33 -44.02 -32.03 -28.45
C LEU A 33 -42.56 -32.49 -28.49
N TRP A 34 -42.28 -33.76 -28.21
CA TRP A 34 -40.92 -34.31 -28.26
C TRP A 34 -40.35 -34.42 -29.67
N THR A 35 -41.18 -34.39 -30.72
CA THR A 35 -40.72 -34.57 -32.12
C THR A 35 -39.64 -33.55 -32.47
N ALA A 36 -39.86 -32.28 -32.14
CA ALA A 36 -38.88 -31.22 -32.40
C ALA A 36 -37.56 -31.44 -31.63
N TYR A 37 -37.64 -31.96 -30.40
CA TYR A 37 -36.46 -32.31 -29.61
C TYR A 37 -35.68 -33.49 -30.21
N ASP A 38 -36.40 -34.55 -30.62
CA ASP A 38 -35.82 -35.77 -31.19
C ASP A 38 -35.18 -35.50 -32.58
N ASP A 39 -35.70 -34.52 -33.33
CA ASP A 39 -35.19 -34.10 -34.63
C ASP A 39 -33.83 -33.39 -34.58
N PHE A 40 -33.46 -32.77 -33.45
CA PHE A 40 -32.12 -32.21 -33.28
C PHE A 40 -31.09 -33.34 -33.18
N THR A 41 -30.04 -33.26 -33.99
CA THR A 41 -28.92 -34.22 -33.97
C THR A 41 -27.74 -33.74 -33.14
N ASP A 42 -27.61 -32.42 -32.98
CA ASP A 42 -26.60 -31.78 -32.16
C ASP A 42 -27.02 -31.70 -30.68
N GLU A 43 -26.08 -31.97 -29.78
CA GLU A 43 -26.34 -31.96 -28.34
C GLU A 43 -26.54 -30.54 -27.80
N GLY A 44 -25.80 -29.56 -28.32
CA GLY A 44 -25.96 -28.15 -27.97
C GLY A 44 -27.34 -27.62 -28.33
N ALA A 45 -27.82 -27.95 -29.53
CA ALA A 45 -29.17 -27.61 -29.97
C ALA A 45 -30.26 -28.24 -29.08
N ARG A 46 -30.08 -29.50 -28.65
CA ARG A 46 -30.99 -30.16 -27.70
C ARG A 46 -30.98 -29.50 -26.32
N ILE A 47 -29.82 -29.07 -25.83
CA ILE A 47 -29.69 -28.35 -24.55
C ILE A 47 -30.40 -27.00 -24.65
N LEU A 48 -30.14 -26.24 -25.72
CA LEU A 48 -30.77 -24.94 -25.94
C LEU A 48 -32.30 -25.07 -26.05
N TYR A 49 -32.80 -26.08 -26.76
CA TYR A 49 -34.23 -26.36 -26.85
C TYR A 49 -34.84 -26.65 -25.47
N ARG A 50 -34.18 -27.47 -24.65
CA ARG A 50 -34.62 -27.75 -23.28
C ARG A 50 -34.62 -26.52 -22.37
N GLN A 51 -33.65 -25.62 -22.56
CA GLN A 51 -33.61 -24.34 -21.85
C GLN A 51 -34.79 -23.43 -22.23
N GLN A 52 -35.19 -23.42 -23.50
CA GLN A 52 -36.23 -22.54 -24.03
C GLN A 52 -37.67 -23.06 -23.80
N PHE A 53 -37.86 -24.37 -23.77
CA PHE A 53 -39.17 -25.02 -23.69
C PHE A 53 -39.30 -25.88 -22.41
N PRO A 54 -39.46 -25.24 -21.22
CA PRO A 54 -39.46 -25.95 -19.94
C PRO A 54 -40.64 -26.92 -19.77
N ASP A 55 -41.75 -26.70 -20.47
CA ASP A 55 -42.89 -27.61 -20.52
C ASP A 55 -42.54 -28.92 -21.23
N VAL A 56 -41.82 -28.83 -22.36
CA VAL A 56 -41.34 -30.01 -23.08
C VAL A 56 -40.29 -30.76 -22.26
N GLU A 57 -39.36 -30.04 -21.63
CA GLU A 57 -38.35 -30.65 -20.76
C GLU A 57 -38.98 -31.37 -19.55
N ALA A 58 -39.94 -30.75 -18.87
CA ALA A 58 -40.65 -31.36 -17.75
C ALA A 58 -41.30 -32.70 -18.14
N GLN A 59 -41.91 -32.76 -19.32
CA GLN A 59 -42.48 -33.98 -19.86
C GLN A 59 -41.39 -35.01 -20.20
N LEU A 60 -40.32 -34.61 -20.90
CA LEU A 60 -39.21 -35.52 -21.20
C LEU A 60 -38.66 -36.15 -19.91
N TYR A 61 -38.54 -35.36 -18.83
CA TYR A 61 -38.08 -35.84 -17.53
C TYR A 61 -39.09 -36.81 -16.88
N LEU A 62 -40.37 -36.42 -16.80
CA LEU A 62 -41.46 -37.24 -16.25
C LEU A 62 -41.50 -38.65 -16.85
N TRP A 63 -41.25 -38.75 -18.17
CA TRP A 63 -41.33 -39.99 -18.92
C TRP A 63 -39.98 -40.71 -19.08
N GLY A 64 -38.93 -40.27 -18.37
CA GLY A 64 -37.62 -40.92 -18.34
C GLY A 64 -36.84 -40.82 -19.65
N LYS A 65 -37.07 -39.78 -20.45
CA LYS A 65 -36.30 -39.50 -21.68
C LYS A 65 -34.99 -38.77 -21.41
N ILE A 66 -34.93 -38.03 -20.32
CA ILE A 66 -33.76 -37.30 -19.83
C ILE A 66 -33.62 -37.53 -18.33
N GLY A 67 -32.39 -37.39 -17.80
CA GLY A 67 -32.08 -37.66 -16.39
C GLY A 67 -31.76 -36.43 -15.53
N SER A 68 -31.74 -35.23 -16.10
CA SER A 68 -31.42 -33.98 -15.42
C SER A 68 -32.27 -32.84 -15.99
N PHE A 69 -32.44 -31.73 -15.29
CA PHE A 69 -33.00 -30.50 -15.85
C PHE A 69 -31.90 -29.63 -16.47
N LYS A 70 -32.29 -28.82 -17.45
CA LYS A 70 -31.51 -27.71 -18.00
C LYS A 70 -32.21 -26.38 -17.76
N ASN A 71 -33.50 -26.39 -17.44
CA ASN A 71 -34.25 -25.23 -16.96
C ASN A 71 -34.94 -25.57 -15.62
N PRO A 72 -34.68 -24.85 -14.53
CA PRO A 72 -35.31 -25.10 -13.23
C PRO A 72 -36.82 -24.86 -13.23
N LYS A 73 -37.36 -24.00 -14.12
CA LYS A 73 -38.82 -23.85 -14.31
C LYS A 73 -39.47 -25.18 -14.76
N SER A 74 -38.72 -26.07 -15.42
CA SER A 74 -39.18 -27.40 -15.79
C SER A 74 -39.52 -28.25 -14.56
N ALA A 75 -38.79 -28.08 -13.45
CA ALA A 75 -39.07 -28.82 -12.22
C ALA A 75 -40.39 -28.38 -11.59
N GLU A 76 -40.71 -27.09 -11.58
CA GLU A 76 -42.02 -26.59 -11.12
C GLU A 76 -43.16 -27.15 -11.96
N ILE A 77 -42.98 -27.19 -13.28
CA ILE A 77 -43.97 -27.78 -14.18
C ILE A 77 -44.10 -29.28 -13.91
N LEU A 78 -42.99 -29.99 -13.69
CA LEU A 78 -43.01 -31.41 -13.30
C LEU A 78 -43.79 -31.61 -12.00
N LEU A 79 -43.50 -30.84 -10.95
CA LEU A 79 -44.20 -30.92 -9.67
C LEU A 79 -45.69 -30.63 -9.83
N GLY A 80 -46.05 -29.65 -10.66
CA GLY A 80 -47.45 -29.36 -11.01
C GLY A 80 -48.13 -30.49 -11.78
N LEU A 81 -47.43 -31.17 -12.70
CA LEU A 81 -47.93 -32.37 -13.39
C LEU A 81 -48.10 -33.54 -12.42
N MET A 82 -47.16 -33.72 -11.50
CA MET A 82 -47.22 -34.77 -10.49
C MET A 82 -48.42 -34.58 -9.57
N ASP A 83 -48.63 -33.37 -9.06
CA ASP A 83 -49.80 -33.02 -8.24
C ASP A 83 -51.10 -33.20 -9.02
N LYS A 84 -51.19 -32.60 -10.22
CA LYS A 84 -52.37 -32.66 -11.10
C LYS A 84 -52.83 -34.09 -11.39
N TYR A 85 -51.90 -35.01 -11.59
CA TYR A 85 -52.20 -36.41 -11.95
C TYR A 85 -51.98 -37.40 -10.80
N ASN A 86 -51.72 -36.91 -9.59
CA ASN A 86 -51.44 -37.71 -8.39
C ASN A 86 -50.35 -38.77 -8.65
N ILE A 87 -49.26 -38.35 -9.28
CA ILE A 87 -48.09 -39.16 -9.59
C ILE A 87 -47.13 -39.07 -8.39
N PRO A 88 -46.89 -40.17 -7.67
CA PRO A 88 -45.94 -40.15 -6.57
C PRO A 88 -44.50 -40.05 -7.10
N PRO A 89 -43.53 -39.51 -6.34
CA PRO A 89 -42.14 -39.36 -6.80
C PRO A 89 -41.53 -40.65 -7.37
N GLU A 90 -41.82 -41.80 -6.76
CA GLU A 90 -41.30 -43.11 -7.17
C GLU A 90 -41.83 -43.58 -8.54
N ALA A 91 -42.86 -42.93 -9.08
CA ALA A 91 -43.35 -43.19 -10.42
C ALA A 91 -42.58 -42.42 -11.51
N VAL A 92 -41.75 -41.46 -11.13
CA VAL A 92 -40.84 -40.74 -12.05
C VAL A 92 -39.52 -41.51 -12.13
N PRO A 93 -39.11 -42.03 -13.30
CA PRO A 93 -37.94 -42.91 -13.41
C PRO A 93 -36.66 -42.33 -12.79
N ALA A 94 -36.41 -41.02 -12.99
CA ALA A 94 -35.21 -40.37 -12.45
C ALA A 94 -35.18 -40.31 -10.91
N PHE A 95 -36.33 -40.16 -10.25
CA PHE A 95 -36.44 -40.17 -8.78
C PHE A 95 -36.46 -41.59 -8.22
N LEU A 96 -36.99 -42.55 -8.97
CA LEU A 96 -36.91 -43.96 -8.60
C LEU A 96 -35.45 -44.44 -8.59
N ASP A 97 -34.68 -44.04 -9.60
CA ASP A 97 -33.27 -44.41 -9.73
C ASP A 97 -32.39 -43.66 -8.72
N ASN A 98 -32.72 -42.41 -8.41
CA ASN A 98 -32.06 -41.61 -7.37
C ASN A 98 -33.07 -40.71 -6.63
N PRO A 99 -33.56 -41.11 -5.44
CA PRO A 99 -34.51 -40.33 -4.65
C PRO A 99 -34.03 -38.93 -4.28
N ASP A 100 -32.72 -38.75 -4.09
CA ASP A 100 -32.13 -37.47 -3.68
C ASP A 100 -32.40 -36.37 -4.72
N LYS A 101 -32.60 -36.72 -6.00
CA LYS A 101 -33.00 -35.78 -7.06
C LYS A 101 -34.35 -35.12 -6.83
N TYR A 102 -35.24 -35.77 -6.08
CA TYR A 102 -36.52 -35.16 -5.70
C TYR A 102 -36.29 -34.16 -4.56
N ASP A 103 -35.51 -34.53 -3.55
CA ASP A 103 -35.19 -33.68 -2.42
C ASP A 103 -34.37 -32.44 -2.82
N GLU A 104 -33.47 -32.59 -3.81
CA GLU A 104 -32.71 -31.50 -4.44
C GLU A 104 -33.61 -30.34 -4.89
N LEU A 105 -34.83 -30.62 -5.38
CA LEU A 105 -35.79 -29.62 -5.86
C LEU A 105 -36.31 -28.68 -4.77
N PHE A 106 -36.12 -29.05 -3.50
CA PHE A 106 -36.54 -28.28 -2.34
C PHE A 106 -35.35 -27.72 -1.55
N THR A 107 -34.14 -27.84 -2.10
CA THR A 107 -32.94 -27.28 -1.47
C THR A 107 -32.84 -25.79 -1.72
N ARG A 108 -32.11 -25.12 -0.83
CA ARG A 108 -31.72 -23.72 -1.00
C ARG A 108 -30.97 -23.48 -2.30
N LYS A 109 -30.10 -24.42 -2.71
CA LYS A 109 -29.36 -24.37 -3.98
C LYS A 109 -30.31 -24.25 -5.17
N PHE A 110 -31.32 -25.11 -5.23
CA PHE A 110 -32.27 -25.12 -6.36
C PHE A 110 -33.03 -23.80 -6.49
N GLU A 111 -33.46 -23.20 -5.37
CA GLU A 111 -34.10 -21.88 -5.36
C GLU A 111 -33.17 -20.77 -5.89
N LEU A 112 -31.87 -20.83 -5.59
CA LEU A 112 -30.87 -19.90 -6.12
C LEU A 112 -30.64 -20.12 -7.62
N GLU A 113 -30.48 -21.37 -8.07
CA GLU A 113 -30.33 -21.71 -9.49
C GLU A 113 -31.55 -21.26 -10.31
N LYS A 114 -32.75 -21.43 -9.75
CA LYS A 114 -34.00 -20.95 -10.31
C LYS A 114 -34.03 -19.43 -10.42
N LYS A 115 -33.71 -18.74 -9.34
CA LYS A 115 -33.70 -17.27 -9.26
C LYS A 115 -32.84 -16.66 -10.38
N TRP A 116 -31.69 -17.27 -10.67
CA TRP A 116 -30.70 -16.72 -11.61
C TRP A 116 -30.59 -17.46 -12.94
N PHE A 117 -31.54 -18.33 -13.24
CA PHE A 117 -31.49 -19.17 -14.43
C PHE A 117 -31.31 -18.37 -15.72
N ASP A 118 -32.06 -17.27 -15.87
CA ASP A 118 -32.04 -16.47 -17.10
C ASP A 118 -30.65 -15.81 -17.29
N LEU A 119 -30.00 -15.33 -16.21
CA LEU A 119 -28.64 -14.78 -16.25
C LEU A 119 -27.56 -15.84 -16.50
N ASN A 120 -27.64 -16.99 -15.82
CA ASN A 120 -26.73 -18.12 -16.07
C ASN A 120 -26.81 -18.58 -17.53
N THR A 121 -28.02 -18.64 -18.08
CA THR A 121 -28.27 -19.01 -19.47
C THR A 121 -27.67 -17.97 -20.42
N GLU A 122 -27.84 -16.68 -20.14
CA GLU A 122 -27.22 -15.60 -20.92
C GLU A 122 -25.69 -15.70 -20.91
N TYR A 123 -25.08 -15.86 -19.73
CA TYR A 123 -23.63 -15.96 -19.54
C TYR A 123 -23.00 -17.11 -20.35
N GLU A 124 -23.60 -18.31 -20.28
CA GLU A 124 -23.14 -19.47 -21.04
C GLU A 124 -23.34 -19.27 -22.54
N ASN A 125 -24.46 -18.68 -22.94
CA ASN A 125 -24.83 -18.50 -24.33
C ASN A 125 -23.93 -17.53 -25.11
N TYR A 126 -23.24 -16.60 -24.44
CA TYR A 126 -22.18 -15.82 -25.09
C TYR A 126 -21.09 -16.72 -25.72
N GLY A 127 -20.89 -17.94 -25.21
CA GLY A 127 -19.92 -18.91 -25.73
C GLY A 127 -20.50 -20.05 -26.56
N ASN A 128 -21.83 -20.12 -26.75
CA ASN A 128 -22.50 -21.21 -27.44
C ASN A 128 -22.82 -20.83 -28.91
N PRO A 129 -22.17 -21.46 -29.92
CA PRO A 129 -22.38 -21.12 -31.34
C PRO A 129 -23.83 -21.25 -31.85
N GLU A 130 -24.64 -22.09 -31.20
CA GLU A 130 -26.06 -22.28 -31.55
C GLU A 130 -26.96 -21.19 -30.96
N SER A 131 -26.42 -20.35 -30.07
CA SER A 131 -27.18 -19.29 -29.42
C SER A 131 -27.28 -18.03 -30.29
N PRO A 132 -28.44 -17.35 -30.32
CA PRO A 132 -28.59 -16.08 -31.05
C PRO A 132 -27.73 -14.94 -30.48
N ILE A 133 -27.19 -15.09 -29.26
CA ILE A 133 -26.32 -14.10 -28.60
C ILE A 133 -24.86 -14.53 -28.53
N TYR A 134 -24.46 -15.53 -29.34
CA TYR A 134 -23.08 -15.98 -29.42
C TYR A 134 -22.13 -14.86 -29.83
N LEU A 135 -20.99 -14.78 -29.13
CA LEU A 135 -19.90 -13.85 -29.41
C LEU A 135 -18.68 -14.65 -29.87
N GLU A 136 -18.38 -14.62 -31.18
CA GLU A 136 -17.27 -15.39 -31.77
C GLU A 136 -15.91 -14.94 -31.25
N ASP A 137 -15.71 -13.64 -31.08
CA ASP A 137 -14.47 -13.05 -30.55
C ASP A 137 -14.34 -13.26 -29.04
N GLU A 138 -13.18 -13.78 -28.61
CA GLU A 138 -12.92 -14.16 -27.22
C GLU A 138 -12.85 -12.94 -26.28
N GLU A 139 -12.24 -11.84 -26.73
CA GLU A 139 -12.13 -10.62 -25.92
C GLU A 139 -13.50 -9.94 -25.77
N VAL A 140 -14.27 -9.83 -26.86
CA VAL A 140 -15.65 -9.29 -26.80
C VAL A 140 -16.54 -10.16 -25.90
N ARG A 141 -16.39 -11.48 -25.95
CA ARG A 141 -17.10 -12.41 -25.05
C ARG A 141 -16.72 -12.21 -23.60
N LYS A 142 -15.42 -12.05 -23.32
CA LYS A 142 -14.90 -11.79 -21.98
C LYS A 142 -15.43 -10.46 -21.43
N GLU A 143 -15.38 -9.38 -22.21
CA GLU A 143 -15.93 -8.06 -21.83
C GLU A 143 -17.44 -8.13 -21.56
N ALA A 144 -18.22 -8.82 -22.40
CA ALA A 144 -19.66 -9.00 -22.18
C ALA A 144 -19.96 -9.79 -20.89
N ARG A 145 -19.16 -10.81 -20.61
CA ARG A 145 -19.24 -11.62 -19.39
C ARG A 145 -18.87 -10.81 -18.15
N GLU A 146 -17.79 -10.02 -18.20
CA GLU A 146 -17.39 -9.13 -17.10
C GLU A 146 -18.47 -8.08 -16.82
N LYS A 147 -18.98 -7.44 -17.87
CA LYS A 147 -20.09 -6.48 -17.74
C LYS A 147 -21.34 -7.10 -17.11
N LEU A 148 -21.72 -8.31 -17.52
CA LEU A 148 -22.89 -8.99 -16.94
C LEU A 148 -22.70 -9.25 -15.43
N LYS A 149 -21.47 -9.57 -14.99
CA LYS A 149 -21.15 -9.74 -13.57
C LYS A 149 -21.23 -8.42 -12.81
N ASP A 150 -20.63 -7.37 -13.36
CA ASP A 150 -20.61 -6.02 -12.77
C ASP A 150 -22.03 -5.45 -12.61
N ASP A 151 -22.88 -5.63 -13.63
CA ASP A 151 -24.27 -5.18 -13.63
C ASP A 151 -25.16 -5.99 -12.66
N ASN A 152 -24.71 -7.17 -12.20
CA ASN A 152 -25.50 -8.10 -11.38
C ASN A 152 -24.71 -8.68 -10.17
N PRO A 153 -24.31 -7.85 -9.19
CA PRO A 153 -23.49 -8.29 -8.06
C PRO A 153 -24.20 -9.32 -7.14
N ASP A 154 -25.52 -9.24 -7.01
CA ASP A 154 -26.29 -10.21 -6.21
C ASP A 154 -26.30 -11.61 -6.84
N TRP A 155 -26.30 -11.68 -8.17
CA TRP A 155 -26.16 -12.94 -8.90
C TRP A 155 -24.79 -13.57 -8.61
N MET A 156 -23.72 -12.80 -8.71
CA MET A 156 -22.37 -13.28 -8.41
C MET A 156 -22.20 -13.70 -6.95
N ALA A 157 -22.85 -13.03 -6.00
CA ALA A 157 -22.87 -13.47 -4.61
C ALA A 157 -23.61 -14.81 -4.44
N ASP A 158 -24.76 -14.99 -5.09
CA ASP A 158 -25.53 -16.23 -5.04
C ASP A 158 -24.85 -17.39 -5.79
N MET A 159 -24.10 -17.13 -6.88
CA MET A 159 -23.28 -18.15 -7.52
C MET A 159 -22.21 -18.71 -6.59
N ARG A 160 -21.66 -17.87 -5.70
CA ARG A 160 -20.73 -18.32 -4.66
C ARG A 160 -21.42 -19.06 -3.53
N ARG A 161 -22.66 -18.69 -3.20
CA ARG A 161 -23.48 -19.51 -2.29
C ARG A 161 -23.71 -20.91 -2.86
N ILE A 162 -24.02 -21.01 -4.15
CA ILE A 162 -24.17 -22.30 -4.85
C ILE A 162 -22.86 -23.09 -4.79
N GLU A 163 -21.73 -22.47 -5.12
CA GLU A 163 -20.40 -23.10 -5.01
C GLU A 163 -20.12 -23.63 -3.59
N ALA A 164 -20.43 -22.84 -2.56
CA ALA A 164 -20.24 -23.26 -1.18
C ALA A 164 -21.17 -24.44 -0.82
N ILE A 165 -22.44 -24.40 -1.21
CA ILE A 165 -23.39 -25.51 -1.00
C ILE A 165 -22.93 -26.77 -1.73
N ASP A 166 -22.38 -26.64 -2.94
CA ASP A 166 -21.85 -27.76 -3.73
C ASP A 166 -20.63 -28.43 -3.09
N ASN A 167 -19.96 -27.73 -2.18
CA ASN A 167 -18.85 -28.22 -1.38
C ASN A 167 -19.27 -28.45 0.09
N ASP A 168 -20.55 -28.80 0.31
CA ASP A 168 -21.14 -29.17 1.60
C ASP A 168 -20.88 -28.15 2.72
N ALA A 169 -20.79 -26.86 2.39
CA ALA A 169 -20.57 -25.81 3.37
C ALA A 169 -21.74 -25.70 4.37
N PRO A 170 -21.43 -25.53 5.67
CA PRO A 170 -22.41 -25.06 6.65
C PRO A 170 -23.04 -23.72 6.24
N ASP A 171 -24.30 -23.47 6.62
CA ASP A 171 -25.05 -22.26 6.23
C ASP A 171 -24.35 -20.94 6.58
N ASP A 172 -23.60 -20.89 7.68
CA ASP A 172 -22.81 -19.72 8.08
C ASP A 172 -21.58 -19.51 7.17
N ILE A 173 -20.93 -20.59 6.74
CA ILE A 173 -19.83 -20.54 5.77
C ILE A 173 -20.33 -20.16 4.36
N VAL A 174 -21.54 -20.58 3.98
CA VAL A 174 -22.18 -20.16 2.71
C VAL A 174 -22.28 -18.64 2.62
N GLU A 175 -22.72 -17.98 3.69
CA GLU A 175 -22.80 -16.51 3.71
C GLU A 175 -21.44 -15.83 3.74
N GLN A 176 -20.51 -16.35 4.55
CA GLN A 176 -19.15 -15.82 4.61
C GLN A 176 -18.42 -15.95 3.27
N TRP A 177 -18.57 -17.06 2.55
CA TRP A 177 -17.97 -17.27 1.24
C TRP A 177 -18.53 -16.30 0.19
N ALA A 178 -19.84 -16.04 0.23
CA ALA A 178 -20.47 -15.04 -0.63
C ALA A 178 -19.98 -13.61 -0.29
N GLU A 179 -19.79 -13.27 0.99
CA GLU A 179 -19.23 -11.99 1.43
C GLU A 179 -17.79 -11.80 0.95
N ARG A 180 -16.92 -12.80 1.15
CA ARG A 180 -15.57 -12.82 0.58
C ARG A 180 -15.61 -12.60 -0.93
N GLY A 181 -16.55 -13.25 -1.60
CA GLY A 181 -16.79 -13.09 -3.02
C GLY A 181 -16.94 -11.66 -3.49
N LYS A 182 -17.72 -10.87 -2.76
CA LYS A 182 -17.91 -9.45 -3.04
C LYS A 182 -16.61 -8.66 -2.91
N LEU A 183 -15.79 -8.97 -1.89
CA LEU A 183 -14.46 -8.37 -1.73
C LEU A 183 -13.50 -8.78 -2.85
N VAL A 184 -13.59 -10.03 -3.35
CA VAL A 184 -12.81 -10.50 -4.49
C VAL A 184 -13.19 -9.75 -5.76
N ASP A 185 -14.49 -9.49 -5.97
CA ASP A 185 -14.97 -8.70 -7.10
C ASP A 185 -14.45 -7.25 -7.04
N GLU A 186 -14.37 -6.67 -5.84
CA GLU A 186 -13.90 -5.29 -5.64
C GLU A 186 -12.37 -5.14 -5.70
N PHE A 187 -11.60 -6.04 -5.07
CA PHE A 187 -10.17 -5.85 -4.83
C PHE A 187 -9.26 -6.90 -5.49
N SER A 188 -9.82 -7.96 -6.09
CA SER A 188 -9.15 -9.21 -6.51
C SER A 188 -8.79 -10.17 -5.37
N GLY A 189 -8.72 -11.47 -5.67
CA GLY A 189 -8.53 -12.51 -4.65
C GLY A 189 -7.18 -12.51 -3.92
N GLY A 190 -6.16 -11.85 -4.47
CA GLY A 190 -4.83 -11.73 -3.87
C GLY A 190 -4.60 -10.44 -3.08
N SER A 191 -5.61 -9.56 -2.99
CA SER A 191 -5.49 -8.25 -2.37
C SER A 191 -5.28 -8.33 -0.85
N SER A 192 -4.82 -7.23 -0.24
CA SER A 192 -4.67 -7.18 1.22
C SER A 192 -6.03 -7.21 1.92
N GLU A 193 -7.07 -6.63 1.32
CA GLU A 193 -8.45 -6.63 1.82
C GLU A 193 -9.01 -8.05 1.92
N VAL A 194 -8.88 -8.85 0.85
CA VAL A 194 -9.36 -10.25 0.84
C VAL A 194 -8.56 -11.11 1.81
N LYS A 195 -7.23 -10.90 1.91
CA LYS A 195 -6.37 -11.65 2.85
C LYS A 195 -6.68 -11.30 4.31
N VAL A 196 -6.88 -10.01 4.63
CA VAL A 196 -7.32 -9.58 5.97
C VAL A 196 -8.68 -10.17 6.31
N TRP A 197 -9.62 -10.21 5.36
CA TRP A 197 -10.91 -10.86 5.57
C TRP A 197 -10.76 -12.35 5.91
N LEU A 198 -9.85 -13.08 5.25
CA LEU A 198 -9.58 -14.49 5.56
C LEU A 198 -8.99 -14.67 6.96
N LEU A 199 -8.09 -13.78 7.39
CA LEU A 199 -7.56 -13.76 8.76
C LEU A 199 -8.64 -13.49 9.81
N ASP A 200 -9.61 -12.62 9.48
CA ASP A 200 -10.73 -12.28 10.35
C ASP A 200 -11.85 -13.34 10.34
N ASN A 201 -11.84 -14.27 9.37
CA ASN A 201 -12.82 -15.36 9.20
C ASN A 201 -12.11 -16.73 9.07
N PRO A 202 -11.38 -17.18 10.12
CA PRO A 202 -10.51 -18.34 10.04
C PRO A 202 -11.25 -19.66 9.75
N GLU A 203 -12.52 -19.79 10.16
CA GLU A 203 -13.33 -20.99 9.88
C GLU A 203 -13.66 -21.11 8.39
N ALA A 204 -14.04 -20.00 7.71
CA ALA A 204 -14.25 -19.99 6.27
C ALA A 204 -12.95 -20.20 5.49
N HIS A 205 -11.84 -19.61 5.94
CA HIS A 205 -10.53 -19.83 5.32
C HIS A 205 -10.12 -21.30 5.42
N LYS A 206 -10.25 -21.90 6.61
CA LYS A 206 -9.94 -23.31 6.83
C LYS A 206 -10.84 -24.23 6.01
N TRP A 207 -12.15 -24.01 6.00
CA TRP A 207 -13.07 -24.78 5.16
C TRP A 207 -12.68 -24.68 3.68
N ALA A 208 -12.39 -23.48 3.18
CA ALA A 208 -12.02 -23.31 1.77
C ALA A 208 -10.70 -24.01 1.40
N LEU A 209 -9.74 -24.12 2.33
CA LEU A 209 -8.53 -24.92 2.16
C LEU A 209 -8.84 -26.43 2.14
N GLU A 210 -9.72 -26.91 3.02
CA GLU A 210 -10.15 -28.32 3.07
C GLU A 210 -10.88 -28.77 1.80
N GLN A 211 -11.61 -27.85 1.15
CA GLN A 211 -12.31 -28.07 -0.13
C GLN A 211 -11.43 -27.80 -1.36
N GLU A 212 -10.13 -27.50 -1.18
CA GLU A 212 -9.20 -27.14 -2.27
C GLU A 212 -9.64 -25.90 -3.10
N LEU A 213 -10.53 -25.08 -2.57
CA LEU A 213 -10.96 -23.81 -3.18
C LEU A 213 -9.90 -22.71 -3.02
N LEU A 214 -9.05 -22.84 -2.01
CA LEU A 214 -7.87 -22.02 -1.79
C LEU A 214 -6.63 -22.90 -1.65
N THR A 215 -5.48 -22.34 -2.02
CA THR A 215 -4.17 -23.01 -1.92
C THR A 215 -3.19 -22.30 -0.99
N ASP A 216 -3.44 -21.03 -0.67
CA ASP A 216 -2.62 -20.21 0.23
C ASP A 216 -3.21 -20.29 1.65
N ASP A 217 -2.47 -20.92 2.56
CA ASP A 217 -2.85 -21.10 3.97
C ASP A 217 -2.55 -19.87 4.85
N GLY A 218 -1.92 -18.84 4.28
CA GLY A 218 -1.55 -17.62 4.96
C GLY A 218 -0.41 -17.75 5.96
N SER A 219 0.32 -18.87 5.98
CA SER A 219 1.43 -19.10 6.91
C SER A 219 2.60 -18.13 6.73
N ASP A 220 2.76 -17.53 5.54
CA ASP A 220 3.76 -16.52 5.21
C ASP A 220 3.22 -15.07 5.27
N TRP A 221 1.95 -14.88 5.61
CA TRP A 221 1.34 -13.56 5.65
C TRP A 221 1.81 -12.77 6.88
N ASN A 222 2.33 -11.57 6.63
CA ASN A 222 2.53 -10.59 7.69
C ASN A 222 1.21 -9.82 7.91
N GLU A 223 0.40 -10.29 8.86
CA GLU A 223 -0.90 -9.72 9.20
C GLU A 223 -0.83 -8.19 9.41
N THR A 224 0.16 -7.71 10.16
CA THR A 224 0.31 -6.27 10.44
C THR A 224 0.52 -5.47 9.16
N VAL A 225 1.38 -5.95 8.24
CA VAL A 225 1.59 -5.30 6.94
C VAL A 225 0.34 -5.33 6.08
N LEU A 226 -0.42 -6.43 6.08
CA LEU A 226 -1.67 -6.54 5.33
C LEU A 226 -2.71 -5.54 5.85
N ARG A 227 -2.90 -5.42 7.17
CA ARG A 227 -3.82 -4.44 7.76
C ARG A 227 -3.39 -3.01 7.46
N LEU A 228 -2.10 -2.70 7.53
CA LEU A 228 -1.57 -1.39 7.14
C LEU A 228 -1.80 -1.07 5.66
N ASN A 229 -1.72 -2.06 4.75
CA ASN A 229 -2.07 -1.84 3.34
C ASN A 229 -3.54 -1.44 3.17
N VAL A 230 -4.46 -2.12 3.88
CA VAL A 230 -5.90 -1.81 3.84
C VAL A 230 -6.19 -0.41 4.41
N GLU A 231 -5.48 0.01 5.46
CA GLU A 231 -5.59 1.38 6.00
C GLU A 231 -5.04 2.42 5.01
N LEU A 232 -3.85 2.18 4.44
CA LEU A 232 -3.22 3.06 3.45
C LEU A 232 -4.09 3.26 2.21
N ALA A 233 -4.81 2.23 1.76
CA ALA A 233 -5.71 2.30 0.61
C ALA A 233 -6.87 3.28 0.79
N LYS A 234 -7.21 3.64 2.05
CA LYS A 234 -8.31 4.56 2.39
C LYS A 234 -7.86 6.01 2.53
N LEU A 235 -6.56 6.28 2.54
CA LEU A 235 -5.99 7.60 2.79
C LEU A 235 -5.55 8.29 1.49
N ASP A 236 -5.53 9.62 1.52
CA ASP A 236 -4.90 10.41 0.48
C ASP A 236 -3.37 10.23 0.54
N LYS A 237 -2.74 9.98 -0.61
CA LYS A 237 -1.28 9.77 -0.71
C LYS A 237 -0.48 11.01 -0.31
N GLU A 238 -1.09 12.18 -0.32
CA GLU A 238 -0.47 13.44 0.07
C GLU A 238 -0.65 13.76 1.58
N SER A 239 -1.40 12.95 2.34
CA SER A 239 -1.61 13.21 3.77
C SER A 239 -0.41 12.79 4.64
N ASP A 240 -0.17 13.54 5.72
CA ASP A 240 0.85 13.20 6.72
C ASP A 240 0.58 11.82 7.35
N GLU A 241 -0.69 11.44 7.50
CA GLU A 241 -1.12 10.15 8.03
C GLU A 241 -0.72 8.99 7.11
N TYR A 242 -0.86 9.18 5.78
CA TYR A 242 -0.39 8.20 4.79
C TYR A 242 1.13 8.03 4.87
N ALA A 243 1.87 9.14 4.97
CA ALA A 243 3.33 9.10 5.11
C ALA A 243 3.76 8.33 6.39
N ILE A 244 3.12 8.61 7.53
CA ILE A 244 3.38 7.91 8.80
C ILE A 244 3.09 6.41 8.68
N LEU A 245 1.91 6.01 8.20
CA LEU A 245 1.56 4.60 8.06
C LEU A 245 2.46 3.87 7.06
N LEU A 246 2.89 4.55 5.99
CA LEU A 246 3.85 4.00 5.04
C LEU A 246 5.19 3.70 5.73
N ARG A 247 5.70 4.60 6.58
CA ARG A 247 6.93 4.34 7.36
C ARG A 247 6.76 3.20 8.35
N ARG A 248 5.60 3.10 9.01
CA ARG A 248 5.31 1.96 9.90
C ARG A 248 5.31 0.64 9.13
N LYS A 249 4.68 0.60 7.95
CA LYS A 249 4.68 -0.56 7.06
C LYS A 249 6.10 -0.95 6.63
N GLU A 250 6.92 0.02 6.23
CA GLU A 250 8.33 -0.19 5.88
C GLU A 250 9.08 -0.82 7.06
N ALA A 251 8.93 -0.27 8.27
CA ALA A 251 9.58 -0.79 9.48
C ALA A 251 9.22 -2.27 9.75
N HIS A 252 7.94 -2.63 9.66
CA HIS A 252 7.51 -4.04 9.80
C HIS A 252 8.08 -4.95 8.72
N THR A 253 8.14 -4.45 7.48
CA THR A 253 8.66 -5.22 6.33
C THR A 253 10.15 -5.48 6.47
N GLU A 254 10.90 -4.51 7.02
CA GLU A 254 12.34 -4.59 7.28
C GLU A 254 12.67 -5.38 8.57
N GLY A 255 11.65 -5.82 9.31
CA GLY A 255 11.83 -6.65 10.52
C GLY A 255 12.17 -5.87 11.79
N PHE A 256 11.84 -4.58 11.86
CA PHE A 256 11.99 -3.82 13.09
C PHE A 256 11.05 -4.37 14.19
N PRO A 257 11.52 -4.48 15.45
CA PRO A 257 10.66 -4.86 16.57
C PRO A 257 9.53 -3.85 16.82
N GLU A 258 8.36 -4.33 17.26
CA GLU A 258 7.15 -3.52 17.52
C GLU A 258 7.45 -2.23 18.32
N LYS A 259 8.26 -2.34 19.37
CA LYS A 259 8.59 -1.21 20.26
C LYS A 259 9.36 -0.07 19.57
N HIS A 260 9.91 -0.29 18.37
CA HIS A 260 10.73 0.67 17.62
C HIS A 260 10.09 1.09 16.28
N ILE A 261 8.86 0.66 15.99
CA ILE A 261 8.14 1.05 14.78
C ILE A 261 7.87 2.56 14.76
N GLU A 262 7.51 3.11 15.91
CA GLU A 262 7.26 4.54 16.08
C GLU A 262 8.57 5.35 15.97
N ASP A 263 9.69 4.82 16.48
CA ASP A 263 11.00 5.45 16.34
C ASP A 263 11.42 5.54 14.87
N TYR A 264 11.17 4.47 14.09
CA TYR A 264 11.42 4.45 12.65
C TYR A 264 10.60 5.51 11.91
N SER A 265 9.30 5.59 12.20
CA SER A 265 8.43 6.60 11.60
C SER A 265 8.89 8.01 11.95
N ASN A 266 9.17 8.28 13.23
CA ASN A 266 9.64 9.59 13.68
C ASN A 266 10.96 9.98 13.03
N TYR A 267 11.92 9.06 12.95
CA TYR A 267 13.21 9.28 12.30
C TYR A 267 13.07 9.71 10.83
N TYR A 268 12.25 9.00 10.04
CA TYR A 268 12.05 9.33 8.62
C TYR A 268 11.14 10.54 8.38
N ASN A 269 10.41 11.00 9.39
CA ASN A 269 9.63 12.24 9.35
C ASN A 269 10.46 13.48 9.71
N LEU A 270 11.68 13.32 10.21
CA LEU A 270 12.60 14.44 10.44
C LEU A 270 13.12 14.99 9.10
N SER A 271 13.41 16.29 9.08
CA SER A 271 14.06 16.93 7.92
C SER A 271 15.37 16.22 7.57
N LEU A 272 15.56 15.93 6.28
CA LEU A 272 16.82 15.43 5.72
C LEU A 272 17.90 16.52 5.69
N GLU A 273 17.52 17.80 5.78
CA GLU A 273 18.47 18.89 5.89
C GLU A 273 18.95 19.06 7.32
N GLY A 274 20.27 19.20 7.48
CA GLY A 274 20.89 19.43 8.79
C GLY A 274 21.38 18.15 9.44
N TYR A 275 21.23 18.03 10.76
CA TYR A 275 21.71 16.90 11.57
C TYR A 275 20.61 16.34 12.50
N ARG A 276 19.33 16.54 12.16
CA ARG A 276 18.20 16.11 13.01
C ARG A 276 18.11 14.59 13.13
N GLN A 277 18.28 13.88 12.01
CA GLN A 277 18.27 12.41 11.97
C GLN A 277 19.42 11.81 12.76
N GLU A 278 20.63 12.30 12.55
CA GLU A 278 21.83 11.87 13.26
C GLU A 278 21.72 12.12 14.76
N ARG A 279 21.16 13.26 15.16
CA ARG A 279 20.90 13.56 16.57
C ARG A 279 19.88 12.62 17.16
N TYR A 280 18.81 12.33 16.43
CA TYR A 280 17.81 11.36 16.87
C TYR A 280 18.40 9.97 17.12
N LEU A 281 19.33 9.52 16.27
CA LEU A 281 20.04 8.25 16.49
C LEU A 281 20.90 8.31 17.76
N LEU A 282 21.66 9.39 17.98
CA LEU A 282 22.46 9.55 19.20
C LEU A 282 21.63 9.59 20.49
N ASP A 283 20.45 10.21 20.42
CA ASP A 283 19.52 10.31 21.56
C ASP A 283 18.76 9.00 21.82
N ASN A 284 18.68 8.09 20.83
CA ASN A 284 17.97 6.82 20.90
C ASN A 284 18.91 5.63 20.56
N PRO A 285 19.86 5.28 21.44
CA PRO A 285 20.94 4.34 21.13
C PRO A 285 20.46 2.92 20.81
N GLU A 286 19.38 2.44 21.43
CA GLU A 286 18.81 1.11 21.08
C GLU A 286 18.30 1.09 19.64
N PHE A 287 17.54 2.11 19.24
CA PHE A 287 17.02 2.25 17.88
C PHE A 287 18.15 2.48 16.87
N ALA A 288 19.18 3.26 17.23
CA ALA A 288 20.31 3.50 16.36
C ALA A 288 21.10 2.22 16.04
N ASN A 289 21.32 1.35 17.04
CA ASN A 289 21.92 0.05 16.80
C ASN A 289 21.07 -0.80 15.85
N LEU A 290 19.74 -0.78 15.98
CA LEU A 290 18.85 -1.48 15.03
C LEU A 290 18.94 -0.89 13.62
N MET A 291 18.99 0.43 13.48
CA MET A 291 19.19 1.09 12.18
C MET A 291 20.53 0.73 11.55
N HIS A 292 21.58 0.58 12.36
CA HIS A 292 22.87 0.08 11.90
C HIS A 292 22.78 -1.38 11.45
N ASP A 293 22.24 -2.26 12.29
CA ASP A 293 22.20 -3.70 12.05
C ASP A 293 21.29 -4.07 10.87
N ILE A 294 20.11 -3.43 10.76
CA ILE A 294 19.10 -3.74 9.75
C ILE A 294 19.34 -2.94 8.46
N LYS A 295 19.59 -1.62 8.57
CA LYS A 295 19.67 -0.71 7.40
C LYS A 295 21.10 -0.36 7.00
N GLY A 296 22.12 -0.75 7.78
CA GLY A 296 23.51 -0.41 7.51
C GLY A 296 23.84 1.06 7.71
N ILE A 297 23.03 1.79 8.47
CA ILE A 297 23.24 3.22 8.70
C ILE A 297 24.38 3.42 9.69
N GLU A 298 25.36 4.23 9.35
CA GLU A 298 26.46 4.58 10.25
C GLU A 298 25.98 5.54 11.33
N ILE A 299 26.22 5.19 12.60
CA ILE A 299 25.89 6.04 13.74
C ILE A 299 27.06 7.02 13.93
N PRO A 300 26.84 8.34 13.80
CA PRO A 300 27.92 9.30 13.96
C PRO A 300 28.34 9.41 15.44
N ASP A 301 29.63 9.53 15.69
CA ASP A 301 30.16 9.71 17.07
C ASP A 301 29.68 11.02 17.74
N ARG A 302 29.37 12.03 16.92
CA ARG A 302 28.97 13.37 17.37
C ARG A 302 28.21 14.11 16.27
N VAL A 303 27.31 14.98 16.70
CA VAL A 303 26.55 15.88 15.81
C VAL A 303 26.67 17.32 16.28
N PRO A 304 26.58 18.31 15.36
CA PRO A 304 26.51 19.71 15.75
C PRO A 304 25.35 20.01 16.70
N SER A 305 25.46 21.12 17.43
CA SER A 305 24.40 21.64 18.31
C SER A 305 23.08 21.79 17.57
N VAL A 306 21.94 21.60 18.25
CA VAL A 306 20.59 21.81 17.70
C VAL A 306 20.40 23.21 17.10
N LYS A 307 21.12 24.20 17.64
CA LYS A 307 21.16 25.56 17.12
C LYS A 307 21.66 25.66 15.67
N TYR A 308 22.43 24.68 15.20
CA TYR A 308 22.80 24.61 13.78
C TYR A 308 21.57 24.43 12.90
N ASP A 309 20.68 23.50 13.24
CA ASP A 309 19.47 23.21 12.46
C ASP A 309 18.47 24.37 12.56
N GLU A 310 18.34 24.99 13.74
CA GLU A 310 17.54 26.21 13.93
C GLU A 310 18.03 27.37 13.02
N LEU A 311 19.34 27.53 12.88
CA LEU A 311 19.92 28.52 11.96
C LEU A 311 19.73 28.12 10.50
N LEU A 312 19.81 26.82 10.18
CA LEU A 312 19.62 26.29 8.83
C LEU A 312 18.19 26.57 8.33
N GLU A 313 17.19 26.47 9.19
CA GLU A 313 15.77 26.74 8.87
C GLU A 313 15.44 28.23 8.78
N LYS A 314 16.32 29.10 9.29
CA LYS A 314 16.14 30.55 9.20
C LYS A 314 16.15 31.00 7.73
N GLU A 315 15.03 31.55 7.26
CA GLU A 315 14.85 32.00 5.86
C GLU A 315 15.93 33.02 5.43
N ASN A 316 16.16 34.03 6.28
CA ASN A 316 17.13 35.10 6.03
C ASN A 316 18.31 35.00 7.00
N LYS A 317 19.42 34.41 6.54
CA LYS A 317 20.66 34.23 7.31
C LYS A 317 21.58 35.44 7.14
N THR A 318 22.08 35.98 8.24
CA THR A 318 23.12 37.03 8.23
C THR A 318 24.52 36.40 8.08
N SER A 319 25.53 37.20 7.73
CA SER A 319 26.93 36.72 7.74
C SER A 319 27.35 36.18 9.11
N SER A 320 26.83 36.76 10.19
CA SER A 320 27.07 36.28 11.56
C SER A 320 26.41 34.91 11.80
N ASP A 321 25.22 34.66 11.25
CA ASP A 321 24.57 33.35 11.35
C ASP A 321 25.35 32.27 10.59
N LEU A 322 25.88 32.60 9.40
CA LEU A 322 26.73 31.68 8.63
C LEU A 322 28.01 31.30 9.40
N LEU A 323 28.63 32.27 10.07
CA LEU A 323 29.79 32.01 10.94
C LEU A 323 29.43 31.17 12.17
N ARG A 324 28.23 31.34 12.75
CA ARG A 324 27.74 30.47 13.84
C ARG A 324 27.52 29.04 13.35
N MET A 325 26.93 28.86 12.17
CA MET A 325 26.76 27.54 11.56
C MET A 325 28.10 26.86 11.32
N ASP A 326 29.10 27.59 10.81
CA ASP A 326 30.46 27.09 10.64
C ASP A 326 31.09 26.69 11.99
N ALA A 327 30.92 27.51 13.03
CA ALA A 327 31.37 27.20 14.39
C ALA A 327 30.73 25.91 14.93
N TYR A 328 29.41 25.74 14.80
CA TYR A 328 28.73 24.52 15.24
C TYR A 328 29.15 23.28 14.44
N ARG A 329 29.31 23.41 13.12
CA ARG A 329 29.82 22.33 12.26
C ARG A 329 31.25 21.94 12.63
N ALA A 330 32.07 22.90 13.05
CA ALA A 330 33.41 22.66 13.56
C ALA A 330 33.44 22.12 15.01
N PHE A 331 32.27 21.93 15.66
CA PHE A 331 32.11 21.50 17.05
C PHE A 331 32.75 22.47 18.06
N VAL A 332 32.72 23.77 17.76
CA VAL A 332 33.17 24.81 18.69
C VAL A 332 32.28 24.80 19.94
N PRO A 333 32.85 24.76 21.17
CA PRO A 333 32.05 24.81 22.38
C PRO A 333 31.16 26.05 22.44
N GLU A 334 29.95 25.89 23.00
CA GLU A 334 28.95 26.96 23.03
C GLU A 334 29.48 28.28 23.63
N THR A 335 30.34 28.18 24.66
CA THR A 335 31.00 29.31 25.33
C THR A 335 31.91 30.12 24.41
N HIS A 336 32.36 29.54 23.29
CA HIS A 336 33.30 30.13 22.35
C HIS A 336 32.68 30.55 21.02
N ILE A 337 31.38 30.30 20.80
CA ILE A 337 30.71 30.61 19.52
C ILE A 337 30.80 32.10 19.21
N GLN A 338 30.56 32.97 20.19
CA GLN A 338 30.63 34.42 19.94
C GLN A 338 32.05 34.87 19.64
N ASN A 339 33.07 34.28 20.28
CA ASN A 339 34.46 34.57 19.99
C ASN A 339 34.84 34.10 18.57
N TYR A 340 34.36 32.93 18.15
CA TYR A 340 34.55 32.44 16.79
C TYR A 340 33.98 33.41 15.75
N VAL A 341 32.73 33.82 15.94
CA VAL A 341 32.05 34.77 15.06
C VAL A 341 32.81 36.09 15.02
N SER A 342 33.19 36.66 16.16
CA SER A 342 33.93 37.92 16.22
C SER A 342 35.28 37.82 15.49
N TYR A 343 36.05 36.77 15.74
CA TYR A 343 37.33 36.52 15.07
C TYR A 343 37.18 36.41 13.55
N TYR A 344 36.30 35.54 13.07
CA TYR A 344 36.11 35.38 11.63
C TYR A 344 35.45 36.59 10.96
N SER A 345 34.71 37.42 11.70
CA SER A 345 34.24 38.72 11.19
C SER A 345 35.40 39.69 10.95
N ILE A 346 36.39 39.73 11.85
CA ILE A 346 37.62 40.53 11.66
C ILE A 346 38.38 40.03 10.42
N VAL A 347 38.57 38.71 10.30
CA VAL A 347 39.26 38.12 9.15
C VAL A 347 38.54 38.42 7.84
N ALA A 348 37.21 38.31 7.82
CA ALA A 348 36.39 38.58 6.63
C ALA A 348 36.35 40.06 6.25
N ALA A 349 36.30 40.97 7.23
CA ALA A 349 36.40 42.41 6.99
C ALA A 349 37.76 42.78 6.38
N GLY A 350 38.81 42.06 6.78
CA GLY A 350 40.16 42.25 6.27
C GLY A 350 40.76 43.58 6.67
N LYS A 351 41.85 43.94 6.00
CA LYS A 351 42.59 45.18 6.25
C LYS A 351 41.80 46.38 5.70
N PRO A 352 41.47 47.39 6.52
CA PRO A 352 40.78 48.60 6.06
C PRO A 352 41.57 49.36 4.98
N GLU A 353 40.86 50.04 4.07
CA GLU A 353 41.49 50.79 2.97
C GLU A 353 42.39 51.94 3.44
N ASP A 354 42.06 52.55 4.57
CA ASP A 354 42.79 53.64 5.20
C ASP A 354 43.96 53.16 6.08
N TRP A 355 44.18 51.85 6.19
CA TRP A 355 45.27 51.31 7.00
C TRP A 355 46.64 51.66 6.39
N PRO A 356 47.65 52.01 7.22
CA PRO A 356 48.98 52.36 6.73
C PRO A 356 49.57 51.36 5.73
N LYS A 357 50.01 51.88 4.57
CA LYS A 357 50.62 51.08 3.50
C LYS A 357 51.92 50.45 4.00
N GLY A 358 52.10 49.15 3.72
CA GLY A 358 53.29 48.39 4.14
C GLY A 358 53.25 47.89 5.59
N GLU A 359 52.23 48.25 6.38
CA GLU A 359 52.09 47.75 7.74
C GLU A 359 51.25 46.48 7.84
N SER A 360 51.61 45.61 8.77
CA SER A 360 50.81 44.44 9.16
C SER A 360 49.47 44.89 9.76
N TYR A 361 48.46 44.04 9.62
CA TYR A 361 47.16 44.19 10.26
C TYR A 361 47.14 43.29 11.49
N TYR A 362 46.96 43.86 12.68
CA TYR A 362 47.12 43.17 13.98
C TYR A 362 45.78 42.90 14.69
N GLU A 363 44.65 43.21 14.07
CA GLU A 363 43.34 43.15 14.75
C GLU A 363 42.99 41.73 15.19
N ASP A 364 43.33 40.74 14.38
CA ASP A 364 43.12 39.32 14.68
C ASP A 364 44.10 38.81 15.75
N ASP A 365 45.33 39.33 15.78
CA ASP A 365 46.31 39.05 16.84
C ASP A 365 45.87 39.65 18.19
N TRP A 366 45.40 40.89 18.21
CA TRP A 366 44.85 41.53 19.41
C TRP A 366 43.66 40.78 19.95
N PHE A 367 42.76 40.33 19.06
CA PHE A 367 41.63 39.49 19.44
C PHE A 367 42.09 38.24 20.19
N PHE A 368 43.12 37.53 19.70
CA PHE A 368 43.63 36.36 20.41
C PHE A 368 44.25 36.68 21.77
N MET A 369 44.95 37.81 21.88
CA MET A 369 45.53 38.25 23.16
C MET A 369 44.45 38.60 24.20
N GLU A 370 43.30 39.11 23.77
CA GLU A 370 42.15 39.44 24.61
C GLU A 370 41.29 38.19 24.94
N HIS A 371 41.28 37.19 24.04
CA HIS A 371 40.51 35.95 24.15
C HIS A 371 41.41 34.71 24.14
N MET A 372 42.32 34.63 25.11
CA MET A 372 43.36 33.60 25.17
C MET A 372 42.82 32.17 25.36
N ASP A 373 41.65 32.03 25.96
CA ASP A 373 40.90 30.77 26.09
C ASP A 373 40.43 30.26 24.71
N PHE A 374 39.80 31.12 23.91
CA PHE A 374 39.42 30.81 22.53
C PHE A 374 40.64 30.43 21.69
N TYR A 375 41.74 31.19 21.80
CA TYR A 375 42.97 30.91 21.06
C TYR A 375 43.53 29.51 21.40
N ARG A 376 43.58 29.14 22.68
CA ARG A 376 44.13 27.84 23.10
C ARG A 376 43.19 26.69 22.77
N GLU A 377 41.93 26.79 23.16
CA GLU A 377 40.99 25.67 23.11
C GLU A 377 40.43 25.46 21.71
N VAL A 378 40.07 26.54 21.02
CA VAL A 378 39.44 26.46 19.70
C VAL A 378 40.48 26.57 18.60
N TYR A 379 41.25 27.67 18.55
CA TYR A 379 42.13 27.92 17.41
C TYR A 379 43.29 26.91 17.32
N LEU A 380 44.02 26.69 18.41
CA LEU A 380 45.11 25.71 18.47
C LEU A 380 44.61 24.28 18.73
N GLY A 381 43.66 24.10 19.64
CA GLY A 381 43.17 22.78 20.04
C GLY A 381 42.26 22.14 19.00
N LEU A 382 41.06 22.68 18.87
CA LEU A 382 40.01 22.12 18.01
C LEU A 382 40.33 22.25 16.51
N LEU A 383 40.70 23.46 16.07
CA LEU A 383 40.96 23.79 14.66
C LEU A 383 42.39 23.44 14.23
N LYS A 384 43.27 23.08 15.18
CA LYS A 384 44.66 22.66 14.93
C LYS A 384 45.45 23.64 14.05
N ARG A 385 45.24 24.94 14.25
CA ARG A 385 45.97 25.99 13.52
C ARG A 385 47.36 26.21 14.09
N GLU A 386 48.21 26.88 13.31
CA GLU A 386 49.58 27.16 13.71
C GLU A 386 49.66 28.18 14.84
N ARG A 387 50.66 28.02 15.70
CA ARG A 387 50.91 28.97 16.79
C ARG A 387 51.38 30.31 16.23
N LYS A 388 50.67 31.37 16.58
CA LYS A 388 51.07 32.75 16.31
C LYS A 388 52.12 33.25 17.29
N ASP A 389 53.02 34.10 16.78
CA ASP A 389 54.05 34.77 17.57
C ASP A 389 53.63 36.21 17.91
N PHE A 390 53.17 36.40 19.14
CA PHE A 390 52.71 37.71 19.61
C PHE A 390 53.83 38.64 20.08
N ARG A 391 55.11 38.22 20.03
CA ARG A 391 56.24 39.02 20.56
C ARG A 391 56.42 40.37 19.85
N ASN A 392 56.07 40.43 18.56
CA ASN A 392 56.21 41.64 17.74
C ASN A 392 54.88 42.41 17.59
N VAL A 393 53.80 41.94 18.23
CA VAL A 393 52.48 42.56 18.14
C VAL A 393 52.42 43.71 19.15
N PRO A 394 52.25 44.97 18.71
CA PRO A 394 52.13 46.11 19.63
C PRO A 394 50.83 46.02 20.43
N SER A 395 50.71 46.74 21.55
CA SER A 395 49.37 47.00 22.11
C SER A 395 48.55 47.92 21.19
N ARG A 396 47.23 47.92 21.32
CA ARG A 396 46.36 48.84 20.55
C ARG A 396 46.76 50.30 20.76
N GLU A 397 47.12 50.68 21.99
CA GLU A 397 47.56 52.03 22.34
C GLU A 397 48.90 52.38 21.69
N VAL A 398 49.89 51.50 21.79
CA VAL A 398 51.20 51.67 21.12
C VAL A 398 51.04 51.80 19.60
N PHE A 399 50.16 51.02 18.99
CA PHE A 399 49.91 51.12 17.55
C PHE A 399 49.25 52.46 17.15
N ARG A 400 48.41 53.05 18.01
CA ARG A 400 47.86 54.39 17.76
C ARG A 400 48.95 55.45 17.78
N PHE A 401 49.89 55.39 18.72
CA PHE A 401 51.08 56.26 18.69
C PHE A 401 51.89 56.02 17.41
N TYR A 402 52.03 54.77 16.98
CA TYR A 402 52.73 54.45 15.74
C TYR A 402 52.06 55.05 14.51
N GLN A 403 50.72 55.07 14.44
CA GLN A 403 50.00 55.73 13.35
C GLN A 403 50.28 57.23 13.30
N VAL A 404 50.32 57.91 14.46
CA VAL A 404 50.72 59.34 14.52
C VAL A 404 52.16 59.51 14.06
N TYR A 405 53.07 58.70 14.59
CA TYR A 405 54.48 58.68 14.18
C TYR A 405 54.66 58.51 12.67
N LEU A 406 53.88 57.64 12.03
CA LEU A 406 53.91 57.44 10.57
C LEU A 406 53.44 58.67 9.78
N SER A 407 52.59 59.53 10.36
CA SER A 407 52.14 60.76 9.73
C SER A 407 53.10 61.95 9.91
N LEU A 408 54.01 61.89 10.88
CA LEU A 408 55.00 62.95 11.12
C LEU A 408 56.08 62.99 10.02
N PRO A 409 56.60 64.19 9.67
CA PRO A 409 57.78 64.32 8.82
C PRO A 409 58.97 63.53 9.37
N LYS A 410 59.76 62.93 8.48
CA LYS A 410 61.01 62.26 8.87
C LYS A 410 61.99 63.26 9.48
N GLY A 411 62.84 62.81 10.40
CA GLY A 411 63.82 63.65 11.11
C GLY A 411 63.42 63.91 12.56
N ASP A 412 63.80 65.07 13.10
CA ASP A 412 63.71 65.39 14.53
C ASP A 412 62.29 65.27 15.10
N MET A 413 61.24 65.53 14.30
CA MET A 413 59.85 65.39 14.74
C MET A 413 59.52 63.96 15.17
N ARG A 414 59.97 62.96 14.40
CA ARG A 414 59.78 61.54 14.72
C ARG A 414 60.64 61.11 15.91
N THR A 415 61.86 61.63 16.01
CA THR A 415 62.76 61.36 17.14
C THR A 415 62.18 61.90 18.44
N ASN A 416 61.75 63.16 18.48
CA ASN A 416 61.13 63.77 19.65
C ASN A 416 59.82 63.04 20.02
N TYR A 417 59.01 62.65 19.03
CA TYR A 417 57.80 61.88 19.29
C TYR A 417 58.08 60.51 19.92
N ARG A 418 59.16 59.81 19.51
CA ARG A 418 59.62 58.57 20.17
C ARG A 418 60.04 58.82 21.62
N ILE A 419 60.81 59.89 21.87
CA ILE A 419 61.25 60.28 23.22
C ILE A 419 60.06 60.54 24.15
N ASP A 420 59.02 61.20 23.63
CA ASP A 420 57.82 61.52 24.40
C ASP A 420 56.86 60.32 24.58
N ASN A 421 57.06 59.22 23.84
CA ASN A 421 56.23 58.02 23.87
C ASN A 421 57.11 56.75 24.01
N PRO A 422 57.70 56.50 25.20
CA PRO A 422 58.70 55.44 25.39
C PRO A 422 58.19 54.03 25.05
N GLU A 423 56.91 53.73 25.27
CA GLU A 423 56.34 52.42 24.91
C GLU A 423 56.32 52.18 23.38
N LEU A 424 56.14 53.26 22.60
CA LEU A 424 56.28 53.21 21.16
C LEU A 424 57.73 52.98 20.75
N ASP A 425 58.66 53.66 21.42
CA ASP A 425 60.09 53.52 21.15
C ASP A 425 60.56 52.09 21.40
N ASP A 426 60.23 51.54 22.57
CA ASP A 426 60.56 50.16 22.95
C ASP A 426 60.03 49.14 21.93
N TRP A 427 58.77 49.29 21.50
CA TRP A 427 58.20 48.43 20.48
C TRP A 427 58.87 48.61 19.11
N LEU A 428 59.21 49.83 18.69
CA LEU A 428 59.91 50.08 17.41
C LEU A 428 61.32 49.46 17.39
N VAL A 429 62.04 49.54 18.51
CA VAL A 429 63.35 48.89 18.66
C VAL A 429 63.19 47.37 18.56
N LEU A 430 62.25 46.79 19.30
CA LEU A 430 62.03 45.35 19.37
C LEU A 430 61.50 44.75 18.06
N ALA A 431 60.37 45.28 17.56
CA ALA A 431 59.61 44.69 16.46
C ALA A 431 60.06 45.18 15.08
N LYS A 432 60.67 46.37 14.99
CA LYS A 432 61.07 47.00 13.73
C LYS A 432 62.57 47.23 13.59
N GLY A 433 63.37 46.97 14.64
CA GLY A 433 64.83 47.09 14.61
C GLY A 433 65.34 48.54 14.52
N TYR A 434 64.56 49.50 15.03
CA TYR A 434 64.99 50.90 15.08
C TYR A 434 66.12 51.09 16.10
N THR A 435 67.02 52.03 15.82
CA THR A 435 68.11 52.44 16.71
C THR A 435 68.03 53.90 17.08
#